data_AF-A0A1G1MCY0-F1
#
_entry.id   AF-A0A1G1MCY0-F1
#
_cell.length_a   1.000
_cell.length_b   1.000
_cell.length_c   1.000
_cell.angle_alpha   90.00
_cell.angle_beta   90.00
_cell.angle_gamma   90.00
#
_symmetry.space_group_name_H-M   'P 1'
#
loop_
_entity.id
_entity.type
_entity.pdbx_description
1 polymer ?
#
loop_
_entity_poly.entity_id
_entity_poly.type
_entity_poly.pdbx_seq_one_letter_code
_entity_poly.pdbx_strand_id
1 'polypeptide(L)'
;MRIISITNQKGGCGKTTTAINLAASLAANDRRVLLIDLDPQAHATFGLNIQTETSIYDVLSKISRKKAFLEDIIQRVGNNFDIAPSSIILSTLEQELAGEIGRESRLWDTLHAFKGDYDYILIDCPPNLGILTINALRAAHEVIIPVEASRFALEGLKQLSDIINLVKDRLNHKVDYKVLAINFDSRLRHSFKMLDKIKSTFKNDMFTTIIHINVKLKEAQNEGTHILNYDKYSRGAKDYFSLSREIITLEKTPQRPTVEVALKAKMKEILKEKLPKIKEIVFSFTAPDAKEVYLTGDFNDWKVDTKSRMDTHNGTWTKRIVLLSGRYHYRFVVDGKWVDDPNNPAKEVNPYGEMNSLIDIKEG
;
A
#
# COMPACT_ATOMS: atom_id res chain seq x y z
N MET A 1 -6.14 -3.86 -3.21
CA MET A 1 -7.10 -2.74 -3.28
C MET A 1 -6.33 -1.46 -3.55
N ARG A 2 -6.53 -0.84 -4.70
CA ARG A 2 -5.92 0.45 -5.09
C ARG A 2 -7.02 1.51 -5.10
N ILE A 3 -6.85 2.58 -4.32
CA ILE A 3 -7.87 3.63 -4.14
C ILE A 3 -7.45 4.85 -4.94
N ILE A 4 -8.30 5.28 -5.87
CA ILE A 4 -8.02 6.37 -6.81
C ILE A 4 -9.12 7.42 -6.71
N SER A 5 -8.76 8.64 -6.34
CA SER A 5 -9.68 9.77 -6.30
C SER A 5 -9.68 10.53 -7.62
N ILE A 6 -10.86 10.89 -8.12
CA ILE A 6 -11.04 11.63 -9.37
C ILE A 6 -11.49 13.04 -9.01
N THR A 7 -10.57 13.99 -9.10
CA THR A 7 -10.78 15.34 -8.56
C THR A 7 -10.36 16.43 -9.52
N ASN A 8 -11.10 17.54 -9.43
CA ASN A 8 -10.86 18.80 -10.11
C ASN A 8 -11.77 19.86 -9.47
N GLN A 9 -11.19 21.00 -9.12
CA GLN A 9 -11.87 22.14 -8.50
C GLN A 9 -12.93 22.80 -9.39
N LYS A 10 -12.93 22.56 -10.70
CA LYS A 10 -13.91 23.17 -11.60
C LYS A 10 -15.09 22.23 -11.88
N GLY A 11 -16.30 22.79 -11.80
CA GLY A 11 -17.54 22.14 -12.23
C GLY A 11 -17.51 21.86 -13.74
N GLY A 12 -18.06 20.72 -14.16
CA GLY A 12 -18.12 20.34 -15.58
C GLY A 12 -16.82 19.81 -16.19
N CYS A 13 -15.77 19.58 -15.39
CA CYS A 13 -14.48 19.05 -15.88
C CYS A 13 -14.44 17.53 -16.05
N GLY A 14 -15.58 16.89 -16.33
CA GLY A 14 -15.64 15.46 -16.65
C GLY A 14 -15.24 14.48 -15.53
N LYS A 15 -15.27 14.89 -14.25
CA LYS A 15 -14.97 14.01 -13.09
C LYS A 15 -15.88 12.77 -13.06
N THR A 16 -17.18 12.99 -12.90
CA THR A 16 -18.20 11.93 -12.88
C THR A 16 -18.20 11.09 -14.16
N THR A 17 -18.06 11.73 -15.32
CA THR A 17 -17.95 11.01 -16.60
C THR A 17 -16.71 10.12 -16.62
N THR A 18 -15.59 10.60 -16.11
CA THR A 18 -14.36 9.79 -15.97
C THR A 18 -14.59 8.66 -14.98
N ALA A 19 -15.17 8.94 -13.81
CA ALA A 19 -15.38 7.97 -12.74
C ALA A 19 -16.24 6.77 -13.19
N ILE A 20 -17.41 7.05 -13.77
CA ILE A 20 -18.31 6.01 -14.28
C ILE A 20 -17.62 5.18 -15.37
N ASN A 21 -17.06 5.84 -16.38
CA ASN A 21 -16.58 5.13 -17.57
C ASN A 21 -15.24 4.43 -17.35
N LEU A 22 -14.39 4.97 -16.47
CA LEU A 22 -13.19 4.29 -16.01
C LEU A 22 -13.54 3.07 -15.17
N ALA A 23 -14.51 3.17 -14.25
CA ALA A 23 -14.94 2.02 -13.46
C ALA A 23 -15.46 0.89 -14.34
N ALA A 24 -16.36 1.21 -15.27
CA ALA A 24 -16.87 0.24 -16.25
C ALA A 24 -15.76 -0.38 -17.11
N SER A 25 -14.75 0.42 -17.50
CA SER A 25 -13.64 -0.07 -18.33
C SER A 25 -12.66 -0.95 -17.56
N LEU A 26 -12.38 -0.63 -16.29
CA LEU A 26 -11.61 -1.50 -15.41
C LEU A 26 -12.35 -2.82 -15.16
N ALA A 27 -13.67 -2.76 -14.95
CA ALA A 27 -14.51 -3.95 -14.79
C ALA A 27 -14.54 -4.84 -16.04
N ALA A 28 -14.57 -4.23 -17.23
CA ALA A 28 -14.44 -4.93 -18.50
C ALA A 28 -13.03 -5.53 -18.74
N ASN A 29 -12.03 -5.15 -17.94
CA ASN A 29 -10.71 -5.80 -17.88
C ASN A 29 -10.60 -6.74 -16.66
N ASP A 30 -11.71 -7.37 -16.28
CA ASP A 30 -11.81 -8.37 -15.21
C ASP A 30 -11.33 -7.89 -13.83
N ARG A 31 -11.40 -6.58 -13.57
CA ARG A 31 -11.11 -6.01 -12.24
C ARG A 31 -12.39 -5.83 -11.46
N ARG A 32 -12.39 -6.16 -10.17
CA ARG A 32 -13.50 -5.82 -9.27
C ARG A 32 -13.37 -4.37 -8.85
N VAL A 33 -14.36 -3.57 -9.20
CA VAL A 33 -14.35 -2.11 -9.00
C VAL A 33 -15.54 -1.68 -8.15
N LEU A 34 -15.24 -0.88 -7.13
CA LEU A 34 -16.23 -0.11 -6.39
C LEU A 34 -16.08 1.37 -6.75
N LEU A 35 -17.14 2.02 -7.23
CA LEU A 35 -17.20 3.46 -7.36
C LEU A 35 -17.88 4.05 -6.12
N ILE A 36 -17.24 4.99 -5.44
CA ILE A 36 -17.85 5.75 -4.34
C ILE A 36 -18.22 7.12 -4.89
N ASP A 37 -19.51 7.42 -4.92
CA ASP A 37 -19.99 8.77 -5.21
C ASP A 37 -19.86 9.60 -3.93
N LEU A 38 -18.98 10.61 -3.93
CA LEU A 38 -18.78 11.52 -2.79
C LEU A 38 -19.24 12.94 -3.10
N ASP A 39 -19.93 13.15 -4.23
CA ASP A 39 -20.52 14.44 -4.57
C ASP A 39 -21.96 14.49 -4.03
N PRO A 40 -22.34 15.50 -3.21
CA PRO A 40 -23.73 15.67 -2.79
C PRO A 40 -24.72 15.80 -3.96
N GLN A 41 -24.28 16.23 -5.14
CA GLN A 41 -25.14 16.26 -6.34
C GLN A 41 -25.47 14.87 -6.88
N ALA A 42 -24.77 13.84 -6.39
CA ALA A 42 -24.99 12.43 -6.70
C ALA A 42 -25.05 12.12 -8.21
N HIS A 43 -24.26 12.85 -9.01
CA HIS A 43 -24.27 12.70 -10.46
C HIS A 43 -23.80 11.31 -10.91
N ALA A 44 -22.92 10.64 -10.17
CA ALA A 44 -22.52 9.28 -10.50
C ALA A 44 -23.67 8.30 -10.24
N THR A 45 -24.33 8.47 -9.10
CA THR A 45 -25.49 7.69 -8.67
C THR A 45 -26.65 7.81 -9.68
N PHE A 46 -27.06 9.04 -10.00
CA PHE A 46 -28.13 9.29 -10.96
C PHE A 46 -27.74 8.90 -12.39
N GLY A 47 -26.50 9.17 -12.79
CA GLY A 47 -25.98 8.82 -14.12
C GLY A 47 -25.87 7.32 -14.39
N LEU A 48 -26.06 6.48 -13.37
CA LEU A 48 -26.14 5.02 -13.45
C LEU A 48 -27.54 4.48 -13.11
N ASN A 49 -28.55 5.36 -13.02
CA ASN A 49 -29.93 5.03 -12.66
C ASN A 49 -30.08 4.23 -11.36
N ILE A 50 -29.22 4.52 -10.37
CA ILE A 50 -29.27 3.88 -9.06
C ILE A 50 -30.20 4.67 -8.15
N GLN A 51 -31.18 3.97 -7.57
CA GLN A 51 -32.05 4.53 -6.54
C GLN A 51 -31.60 4.00 -5.19
N THR A 52 -31.54 4.89 -4.19
CA THR A 52 -31.11 4.48 -2.85
C THR A 52 -31.85 5.22 -1.76
N GLU A 53 -32.14 4.51 -0.66
CA GLU A 53 -32.65 5.11 0.58
C GLU A 53 -31.56 5.37 1.62
N THR A 54 -30.39 4.75 1.44
CA THR A 54 -29.19 4.86 2.27
C THR A 54 -28.00 5.24 1.41
N SER A 55 -27.18 6.18 1.85
CA SER A 55 -26.06 6.68 1.05
C SER A 55 -24.76 6.74 1.84
N ILE A 56 -23.68 7.15 1.20
CA ILE A 56 -22.40 7.38 1.85
C ILE A 56 -22.49 8.34 3.05
N TYR A 57 -23.51 9.21 3.07
CA TYR A 57 -23.81 10.04 4.24
C TYR A 57 -24.08 9.19 5.49
N ASP A 58 -24.88 8.13 5.38
CA ASP A 58 -25.26 7.27 6.50
C ASP A 58 -24.07 6.48 7.07
N VAL A 59 -23.05 6.28 6.25
CA VAL A 59 -21.78 5.66 6.63
C VAL A 59 -20.88 6.66 7.33
N LEU A 60 -20.73 7.87 6.79
CA LEU A 60 -19.78 8.86 7.28
C LEU A 60 -20.31 9.71 8.45
N SER A 61 -21.62 9.96 8.50
CA SER A 61 -22.26 10.76 9.54
C SER A 61 -22.34 10.00 10.87
N LYS A 62 -22.11 10.70 11.98
CA LYS A 62 -22.36 10.16 13.32
C LYS A 62 -23.80 10.33 13.79
N ILE A 63 -24.53 11.28 13.20
CA ILE A 63 -25.88 11.64 13.63
C ILE A 63 -26.96 11.10 12.70
N SER A 64 -26.57 10.40 11.62
CA SER A 64 -27.54 9.70 10.78
C SER A 64 -28.38 8.74 11.61
N ARG A 65 -29.69 8.82 11.41
CA ARG A 65 -30.68 7.91 12.01
C ARG A 65 -30.64 6.52 11.38
N LYS A 66 -30.03 6.38 10.21
CA LYS A 66 -29.90 5.13 9.44
C LYS A 66 -28.44 4.68 9.40
N LYS A 67 -27.73 4.70 10.54
CA LYS A 67 -26.30 4.37 10.59
C LYS A 67 -26.02 3.04 9.90
N ALA A 68 -25.14 3.07 8.91
CA ALA A 68 -24.82 1.94 8.04
C ALA A 68 -23.31 1.69 7.99
N PHE A 69 -22.93 0.47 7.66
CA PHE A 69 -21.58 0.17 7.18
C PHE A 69 -21.49 0.41 5.68
N LEU A 70 -20.26 0.48 5.15
CA LEU A 70 -20.07 0.71 3.72
C LEU A 70 -20.66 -0.44 2.90
N GLU A 71 -20.51 -1.68 3.39
CA GLU A 71 -21.06 -2.90 2.79
C GLU A 71 -22.58 -2.84 2.58
N ASP A 72 -23.31 -2.16 3.49
CA ASP A 72 -24.77 -2.12 3.49
C ASP A 72 -25.35 -1.23 2.38
N ILE A 73 -24.56 -0.27 1.89
CA ILE A 73 -25.01 0.70 0.87
C ILE A 73 -24.53 0.36 -0.54
N ILE A 74 -23.67 -0.66 -0.70
CA ILE A 74 -23.11 -1.02 -2.00
C ILE A 74 -24.21 -1.63 -2.87
N GLN A 75 -24.35 -1.09 -4.07
CA GLN A 75 -25.29 -1.56 -5.07
C GLN A 75 -24.56 -2.01 -6.34
N ARG A 76 -25.08 -3.06 -6.98
CA ARG A 76 -24.50 -3.60 -8.21
C ARG A 76 -24.92 -2.78 -9.42
N VAL A 77 -23.94 -2.35 -10.21
CA VAL A 77 -24.17 -1.69 -11.51
C VAL A 77 -24.07 -2.71 -12.65
N GLY A 78 -23.11 -3.62 -12.55
CA GLY A 78 -22.87 -4.64 -13.57
C GLY A 78 -21.86 -5.69 -13.11
N ASN A 79 -21.35 -6.48 -14.04
CA ASN A 79 -20.33 -7.48 -13.72
C ASN A 79 -19.03 -6.82 -13.28
N ASN A 80 -18.55 -7.20 -12.09
CA ASN A 80 -17.36 -6.65 -11.44
C ASN A 80 -17.40 -5.13 -11.21
N PHE A 81 -18.58 -4.51 -11.26
CA PHE A 81 -18.75 -3.06 -11.07
C PHE A 81 -19.91 -2.79 -10.13
N ASP A 82 -19.57 -2.26 -8.95
CA ASP A 82 -20.51 -1.82 -7.93
C ASP A 82 -20.32 -0.33 -7.62
N ILE A 83 -21.32 0.26 -6.96
CA ILE A 83 -21.32 1.66 -6.52
C ILE A 83 -21.79 1.79 -5.07
N ALA A 84 -21.11 2.65 -4.31
CA ALA A 84 -21.61 3.21 -3.06
C ALA A 84 -22.22 4.59 -3.38
N PRO A 85 -23.56 4.73 -3.30
CA PRO A 85 -24.26 5.89 -3.81
C PRO A 85 -24.16 7.10 -2.88
N SER A 86 -24.39 8.29 -3.44
CA SER A 86 -24.48 9.56 -2.74
C SER A 86 -25.92 10.08 -2.73
N SER A 87 -26.17 11.12 -1.94
CA SER A 87 -27.41 11.89 -1.97
C SER A 87 -27.17 13.32 -1.50
N ILE A 88 -28.13 14.21 -1.79
CA ILE A 88 -28.05 15.64 -1.47
C ILE A 88 -27.76 15.91 0.01
N ILE A 89 -28.22 15.03 0.91
CA ILE A 89 -27.99 15.17 2.34
C ILE A 89 -26.50 15.12 2.72
N LEU A 90 -25.63 14.55 1.89
CA LEU A 90 -24.19 14.55 2.09
C LEU A 90 -23.61 15.97 2.24
N SER A 91 -24.27 17.00 1.69
CA SER A 91 -23.85 18.40 1.87
C SER A 91 -23.89 18.85 3.32
N THR A 92 -24.71 18.22 4.16
CA THR A 92 -24.82 18.54 5.59
C THR A 92 -23.62 18.02 6.39
N LEU A 93 -22.91 17.01 5.88
CA LEU A 93 -21.77 16.39 6.55
C LEU A 93 -20.66 17.40 6.85
N GLU A 94 -20.49 18.43 6.02
CA GLU A 94 -19.48 19.47 6.25
C GLU A 94 -19.76 20.30 7.52
N GLN A 95 -21.04 20.57 7.78
CA GLN A 95 -21.47 21.25 9.00
C GLN A 95 -21.36 20.32 10.22
N GLU A 96 -21.73 19.05 10.06
CA GLU A 96 -21.63 18.05 11.14
C GLU A 96 -20.20 17.82 11.61
N LEU A 97 -19.26 17.80 10.65
CA LEU A 97 -17.85 17.62 10.91
C LEU A 97 -17.16 18.89 11.41
N ALA A 98 -17.86 20.02 11.50
CA ALA A 98 -17.27 21.27 11.95
C ALA A 98 -16.80 21.17 13.42
N GLY A 99 -15.51 21.39 13.65
CA GLY A 99 -14.92 21.33 14.99
C GLY A 99 -14.60 19.91 15.50
N GLU A 100 -14.91 18.86 14.74
CA GLU A 100 -14.50 17.51 15.10
C GLU A 100 -13.00 17.29 14.86
N ILE A 101 -12.34 16.62 15.80
CA ILE A 101 -10.97 16.14 15.63
C ILE A 101 -10.96 14.96 14.66
N GLY A 102 -10.05 14.98 13.68
CA GLY A 102 -9.88 13.89 12.72
C GLY A 102 -10.96 13.85 11.62
N ARG A 103 -11.75 14.92 11.45
CA ARG A 103 -12.83 15.02 10.45
C ARG A 103 -12.40 14.79 8.99
N GLU A 104 -11.12 14.95 8.73
CA GLU A 104 -10.44 14.80 7.44
C GLU A 104 -10.07 13.34 7.12
N SER A 105 -10.21 12.44 8.11
CA SER A 105 -9.90 11.00 7.96
C SER A 105 -11.13 10.09 7.99
N ARG A 106 -12.37 10.63 8.04
CA ARG A 106 -13.61 9.85 8.14
C ARG A 106 -13.74 8.78 7.05
N LEU A 107 -13.50 9.15 5.79
CA LEU A 107 -13.54 8.19 4.69
C LEU A 107 -12.35 7.22 4.72
N TRP A 108 -11.19 7.70 5.16
CA TRP A 108 -9.98 6.86 5.30
C TRP A 108 -10.19 5.77 6.36
N ASP A 109 -10.75 6.12 7.53
CA ASP A 109 -11.08 5.18 8.61
C ASP A 109 -12.09 4.13 8.11
N THR A 110 -13.11 4.58 7.39
CA THR A 110 -14.14 3.72 6.80
C THR A 110 -13.52 2.71 5.82
N LEU A 111 -12.68 3.17 4.89
CA LEU A 111 -12.02 2.30 3.90
C LEU A 111 -10.91 1.43 4.51
N HIS A 112 -10.30 1.82 5.63
CA HIS A 112 -9.35 0.97 6.36
C HIS A 112 -10.05 -0.18 7.10
N ALA A 113 -11.27 0.05 7.59
CA ALA A 113 -12.07 -0.99 8.22
C ALA A 113 -12.79 -1.90 7.21
N PHE A 114 -12.98 -1.41 5.98
CA PHE A 114 -13.70 -2.11 4.92
C PHE A 114 -13.01 -3.41 4.50
N LYS A 115 -13.75 -4.52 4.48
CA LYS A 115 -13.23 -5.86 4.13
C LYS A 115 -13.63 -6.34 2.74
N GLY A 116 -14.21 -5.46 1.92
CA GLY A 116 -14.62 -5.79 0.56
C GLY A 116 -13.46 -6.20 -0.34
N ASP A 117 -13.69 -7.18 -1.19
CA ASP A 117 -12.66 -7.74 -2.07
C ASP A 117 -12.67 -7.04 -3.44
N TYR A 118 -12.20 -5.80 -3.45
CA TYR A 118 -12.08 -4.97 -4.65
C TYR A 118 -10.62 -4.79 -5.06
N ASP A 119 -10.37 -4.88 -6.36
CA ASP A 119 -9.07 -4.57 -6.93
C ASP A 119 -8.88 -3.04 -6.97
N TYR A 120 -9.95 -2.32 -7.32
CA TYR A 120 -10.00 -0.86 -7.40
C TYR A 120 -11.17 -0.26 -6.62
N ILE A 121 -10.90 0.83 -5.90
CA ILE A 121 -11.93 1.76 -5.42
C ILE A 121 -11.70 3.10 -6.12
N LEU A 122 -12.70 3.57 -6.85
CA LEU A 122 -12.69 4.92 -7.44
C LEU A 122 -13.55 5.84 -6.58
N ILE A 123 -13.13 7.08 -6.38
CA ILE A 123 -13.90 8.08 -5.64
C ILE A 123 -14.22 9.25 -6.57
N ASP A 124 -15.50 9.51 -6.84
CA ASP A 124 -15.95 10.70 -7.56
C ASP A 124 -16.08 11.87 -6.59
N CYS A 125 -15.22 12.88 -6.74
CA CYS A 125 -15.15 14.00 -5.81
C CYS A 125 -16.06 15.17 -6.23
N PRO A 126 -16.57 15.96 -5.26
CA PRO A 126 -17.33 17.17 -5.55
C PRO A 126 -16.47 18.25 -6.25
N PRO A 127 -17.09 19.26 -6.90
CA PRO A 127 -16.39 20.33 -7.63
C PRO A 127 -15.85 21.43 -6.70
N ASN A 128 -15.50 21.12 -5.46
CA ASN A 128 -14.97 22.08 -4.50
C ASN A 128 -13.85 21.45 -3.68
N LEU A 129 -13.19 22.26 -2.85
CA LEU A 129 -12.05 21.85 -2.04
C LEU A 129 -12.42 21.81 -0.55
N GLY A 130 -13.69 21.48 -0.27
CA GLY A 130 -14.20 21.33 1.08
C GLY A 130 -13.75 20.02 1.74
N ILE A 131 -14.34 19.74 2.89
CA ILE A 131 -13.94 18.59 3.72
C ILE A 131 -14.12 17.23 3.02
N LEU A 132 -15.09 17.10 2.12
CA LEU A 132 -15.33 15.88 1.35
C LEU A 132 -14.16 15.55 0.41
N THR A 133 -13.66 16.55 -0.31
CA THR A 133 -12.49 16.39 -1.18
C THR A 133 -11.25 16.06 -0.36
N ILE A 134 -11.06 16.69 0.81
CA ILE A 134 -9.95 16.35 1.71
C ILE A 134 -10.04 14.89 2.18
N ASN A 135 -11.24 14.41 2.53
CA ASN A 135 -11.46 13.01 2.90
C ASN A 135 -11.13 12.05 1.75
N ALA A 136 -11.55 12.37 0.53
CA ALA A 136 -11.22 11.59 -0.67
C ALA A 136 -9.71 11.54 -0.93
N LEU A 137 -9.01 12.66 -0.77
CA LEU A 137 -7.55 12.73 -0.95
C LEU A 137 -6.81 11.96 0.15
N ARG A 138 -7.25 12.08 1.41
CA ARG A 138 -6.68 11.33 2.52
C ARG A 138 -6.89 9.83 2.37
N ALA A 139 -8.02 9.41 1.83
CA ALA A 139 -8.34 8.00 1.60
C ALA A 139 -7.63 7.40 0.37
N ALA A 140 -7.24 8.22 -0.60
CA ALA A 140 -6.68 7.74 -1.87
C ALA A 140 -5.18 7.46 -1.80
N HIS A 141 -4.75 6.48 -2.59
CA HIS A 141 -3.34 6.24 -2.88
C HIS A 141 -2.87 7.16 -4.02
N GLU A 142 -3.76 7.38 -4.99
CA GLU A 142 -3.49 8.12 -6.20
C GLU A 142 -4.66 9.01 -6.59
N VAL A 143 -4.36 10.07 -7.34
CA VAL A 143 -5.35 11.02 -7.83
C VAL A 143 -5.29 11.13 -9.34
N ILE A 144 -6.44 10.99 -9.99
CA ILE A 144 -6.61 11.34 -11.40
C ILE A 144 -7.21 12.74 -11.46
N ILE A 145 -6.58 13.61 -12.25
CA ILE A 145 -7.04 14.97 -12.49
C ILE A 145 -7.48 15.10 -13.95
N PRO A 146 -8.79 15.01 -14.25
CA PRO A 146 -9.30 15.24 -15.60
C PRO A 146 -9.20 16.72 -15.95
N VAL A 147 -8.59 17.04 -17.09
CA VAL A 147 -8.33 18.41 -17.53
C VAL A 147 -8.71 18.58 -18.99
N GLU A 148 -9.54 19.57 -19.28
CA GLU A 148 -9.80 19.98 -20.67
C GLU A 148 -8.61 20.76 -21.24
N ALA A 149 -8.27 20.53 -22.51
CA ALA A 149 -7.20 21.27 -23.19
C ALA A 149 -7.60 22.72 -23.51
N SER A 150 -7.74 23.55 -22.47
CA SER A 150 -8.16 24.95 -22.53
C SER A 150 -7.17 25.87 -21.79
N ARG A 151 -7.24 27.18 -22.03
CA ARG A 151 -6.35 28.17 -21.38
C ARG A 151 -6.38 28.09 -19.84
N PHE A 152 -7.53 27.76 -19.26
CA PHE A 152 -7.74 27.70 -17.81
C PHE A 152 -7.27 26.39 -17.16
N ALA A 153 -6.89 25.39 -17.96
CA ALA A 153 -6.37 24.10 -17.51
C ALA A 153 -5.18 24.25 -16.55
N LEU A 154 -4.23 25.12 -16.90
CA LEU A 154 -2.98 25.27 -16.17
C LEU A 154 -3.18 25.96 -14.81
N GLU A 155 -4.16 26.84 -14.71
CA GLU A 155 -4.47 27.57 -13.47
C GLU A 155 -5.13 26.65 -12.44
N GLY A 156 -6.13 25.86 -12.86
CA GLY A 156 -6.78 24.87 -12.00
C GLY A 156 -5.81 23.79 -11.49
N LEU A 157 -4.79 23.45 -12.27
CA LEU A 157 -3.76 22.48 -11.89
C LEU A 157 -2.80 23.01 -10.82
N LYS A 158 -2.45 24.30 -10.85
CA LYS A 158 -1.61 24.91 -9.81
C LYS A 158 -2.31 24.83 -8.45
N GLN A 159 -3.59 25.18 -8.40
CA GLN A 159 -4.38 25.12 -7.17
C GLN A 159 -4.52 23.69 -6.64
N LEU A 160 -4.67 22.69 -7.51
CA LEU A 160 -4.67 21.28 -7.09
C LEU A 160 -3.33 20.81 -6.52
N SER A 161 -2.21 21.26 -7.10
CA SER A 161 -0.88 20.96 -6.55
C SER A 161 -0.72 21.49 -5.13
N ASP A 162 -1.22 22.70 -4.86
CA ASP A 162 -1.16 23.30 -3.52
C ASP A 162 -1.92 22.46 -2.48
N ILE A 163 -3.00 21.79 -2.89
CA ILE A 163 -3.84 20.97 -2.01
C ILE A 163 -3.24 19.60 -1.78
N ILE A 164 -2.69 18.98 -2.81
CA ILE A 164 -1.96 17.72 -2.66
C ILE A 164 -0.80 17.92 -1.69
N ASN A 165 -0.10 19.06 -1.78
CA ASN A 165 0.92 19.45 -0.82
C ASN A 165 0.34 19.69 0.58
N LEU A 166 -0.81 20.36 0.71
CA LEU A 166 -1.48 20.55 2.01
C LEU A 166 -1.86 19.22 2.67
N VAL A 167 -2.40 18.26 1.92
CA VAL A 167 -2.75 16.93 2.43
C VAL A 167 -1.49 16.18 2.86
N LYS A 168 -0.42 16.26 2.06
CA LYS A 168 0.87 15.69 2.40
C LYS A 168 1.44 16.28 3.68
N ASP A 169 1.47 17.60 3.80
CA ASP A 169 2.16 18.30 4.90
C ASP A 169 1.35 18.26 6.19
N ARG A 170 0.02 18.39 6.14
CA ARG A 170 -0.83 18.43 7.33
C ARG A 170 -1.30 17.06 7.81
N LEU A 171 -1.51 16.11 6.89
CA LEU A 171 -2.06 14.79 7.21
C LEU A 171 -1.01 13.67 7.11
N ASN A 172 0.24 14.03 6.81
CA ASN A 172 1.35 13.11 6.57
C ASN A 172 0.96 12.02 5.55
N HIS A 173 0.24 12.42 4.50
CA HIS A 173 -0.31 11.51 3.50
C HIS A 173 0.20 11.84 2.11
N LYS A 174 1.14 11.03 1.63
CA LYS A 174 1.64 11.21 0.27
C LYS A 174 0.63 10.63 -0.72
N VAL A 175 0.16 11.48 -1.64
CA VAL A 175 -0.73 11.10 -2.74
C VAL A 175 -0.01 11.38 -4.04
N ASP A 176 0.18 10.35 -4.85
CA ASP A 176 0.68 10.53 -6.21
C ASP A 176 -0.47 11.00 -7.12
N TYR A 177 -0.20 11.79 -8.14
CA TYR A 177 -1.24 12.27 -9.06
C TYR A 177 -0.86 12.06 -10.52
N LYS A 178 -1.88 11.89 -11.37
CA LYS A 178 -1.75 11.89 -12.83
C LYS A 178 -2.82 12.73 -13.50
N VAL A 179 -2.41 13.54 -14.47
CA VAL A 179 -3.27 14.38 -15.29
C VAL A 179 -3.81 13.58 -16.47
N LEU A 180 -5.13 13.62 -16.65
CA LEU A 180 -5.83 13.03 -17.79
C LEU A 180 -6.35 14.15 -18.69
N ALA A 181 -5.88 14.21 -19.94
CA ALA A 181 -6.47 15.14 -20.90
C ALA A 181 -7.82 14.62 -21.39
N ILE A 182 -8.87 15.42 -21.23
CA ILE A 182 -10.24 15.09 -21.64
C ILE A 182 -10.80 16.11 -22.65
N ASN A 183 -11.93 15.74 -23.28
CA ASN A 183 -12.63 16.56 -24.27
C ASN A 183 -11.70 17.04 -25.40
N PHE A 184 -10.73 16.22 -25.80
CA PHE A 184 -9.78 16.58 -26.85
C PHE A 184 -10.46 16.56 -28.23
N ASP A 185 -10.45 17.70 -28.93
CA ASP A 185 -10.94 17.81 -30.29
C ASP A 185 -9.77 17.76 -31.29
N SER A 186 -9.63 16.62 -31.98
CA SER A 186 -8.57 16.40 -32.96
C SER A 186 -8.72 17.25 -34.23
N ARG A 187 -9.82 17.98 -34.41
CA ARG A 187 -10.04 18.90 -35.54
C ARG A 187 -9.47 20.28 -35.28
N LEU A 188 -9.23 20.65 -34.02
CA LEU A 188 -8.81 22.00 -33.64
C LEU A 188 -7.29 22.07 -33.44
N ARG A 189 -6.60 22.87 -34.25
CA ARG A 189 -5.16 23.15 -34.07
C ARG A 189 -4.83 23.70 -32.68
N HIS A 190 -5.75 24.46 -32.07
CA HIS A 190 -5.58 24.98 -30.72
C HIS A 190 -5.47 23.86 -29.67
N SER A 191 -6.25 22.78 -29.81
CA SER A 191 -6.23 21.64 -28.89
C SER A 191 -4.85 20.96 -28.86
N PHE A 192 -4.18 20.82 -30.01
CA PHE A 192 -2.81 20.30 -30.07
C PHE A 192 -1.82 21.20 -29.34
N LYS A 193 -1.84 22.52 -29.61
CA LYS A 193 -0.97 23.48 -28.91
C LYS A 193 -1.15 23.45 -27.39
N MET A 194 -2.41 23.33 -26.94
CA MET A 194 -2.72 23.23 -25.52
C MET A 194 -2.28 21.90 -24.92
N LEU A 195 -2.47 20.79 -25.64
CA LEU A 195 -2.03 19.47 -25.23
C LEU A 195 -0.50 19.42 -25.07
N ASP A 196 0.25 19.97 -26.00
CA ASP A 196 1.72 20.05 -25.92
C ASP A 196 2.17 20.86 -24.71
N LYS A 197 1.47 21.97 -24.41
CA LYS A 197 1.76 22.79 -23.22
C LYS A 197 1.50 22.03 -21.92
N ILE A 198 0.39 21.30 -21.84
CA ILE A 198 0.08 20.44 -20.68
C ILE A 198 1.13 19.33 -20.56
N LYS A 199 1.44 18.61 -21.64
CA LYS A 199 2.49 17.57 -21.67
C LYS A 199 3.86 18.10 -21.23
N SER A 200 4.26 19.29 -21.68
CA SER A 200 5.54 19.89 -21.30
C SER A 200 5.61 20.24 -19.81
N THR A 201 4.47 20.60 -19.21
CA THR A 201 4.36 20.97 -17.79
C THR A 201 4.39 19.73 -16.89
N PHE A 202 3.60 18.70 -17.23
CA PHE A 202 3.39 17.55 -16.34
C PHE A 202 4.26 16.34 -16.68
N LYS A 203 4.83 16.26 -17.89
CA LYS A 203 5.77 15.22 -18.32
C LYS A 203 5.29 13.81 -17.93
N ASN A 204 5.92 13.21 -16.92
CA ASN A 204 5.66 11.84 -16.45
C ASN A 204 4.39 11.72 -15.59
N ASP A 205 3.87 12.85 -15.09
CA ASP A 205 2.65 12.95 -14.28
C ASP A 205 1.41 13.12 -15.17
N MET A 206 1.50 12.76 -16.44
CA MET A 206 0.37 12.73 -17.38
C MET A 206 0.13 11.31 -17.89
N PHE A 207 -1.13 10.97 -18.16
CA PHE A 207 -1.46 9.77 -18.94
C PHE A 207 -1.08 9.96 -20.41
N THR A 208 -0.63 8.88 -21.03
CA THR A 208 -0.44 8.82 -22.48
C THR A 208 -1.79 8.78 -23.21
N THR A 209 -2.79 8.14 -22.60
CA THR A 209 -4.17 8.15 -23.08
C THR A 209 -4.80 9.53 -22.95
N ILE A 210 -5.54 9.93 -23.98
CA ILE A 210 -6.37 11.14 -23.99
C ILE A 210 -7.83 10.75 -24.29
N ILE A 211 -8.77 11.45 -23.67
CA ILE A 211 -10.20 11.25 -23.92
C ILE A 211 -10.68 12.29 -24.93
N HIS A 212 -11.19 11.82 -26.06
CA HIS A 212 -11.69 12.67 -27.12
C HIS A 212 -13.09 13.20 -26.81
N ILE A 213 -13.44 14.33 -27.41
CA ILE A 213 -14.82 14.80 -27.39
C ILE A 213 -15.73 13.74 -28.03
N ASN A 214 -16.76 13.32 -27.30
CA ASN A 214 -17.70 12.33 -27.77
C ASN A 214 -19.09 12.58 -27.14
N VAL A 215 -20.10 12.81 -27.98
CA VAL A 215 -21.47 13.08 -27.52
C VAL A 215 -22.10 11.87 -26.82
N LYS A 216 -21.72 10.65 -27.22
CA LYS A 216 -22.25 9.40 -26.67
C LYS A 216 -21.93 9.20 -25.19
N LEU A 217 -20.88 9.85 -24.68
CA LEU A 217 -20.59 9.86 -23.24
C LEU A 217 -21.70 10.55 -22.44
N LYS A 218 -22.25 11.65 -22.98
CA LYS A 218 -23.35 12.38 -22.34
C LYS A 218 -24.68 11.65 -22.55
N GLU A 219 -24.90 11.10 -23.74
CA GLU A 219 -26.11 10.29 -24.04
C GLU A 219 -26.19 9.07 -23.13
N ALA A 220 -25.09 8.33 -22.94
CA ALA A 220 -25.02 7.21 -22.01
C ALA A 220 -25.42 7.60 -20.57
N GLN A 221 -24.88 8.71 -20.07
CA GLN A 221 -25.23 9.21 -18.73
C GLN A 221 -26.71 9.61 -18.62
N ASN A 222 -27.27 10.23 -19.65
CA ASN A 222 -28.69 10.61 -19.70
C ASN A 222 -29.61 9.39 -19.73
N GLU A 223 -29.17 8.28 -20.32
CA GLU A 223 -29.86 6.99 -20.30
C GLU A 223 -29.58 6.18 -19.03
N GLY A 224 -28.83 6.74 -18.08
CA GLY A 224 -28.55 6.08 -16.81
C GLY A 224 -27.61 4.88 -16.93
N THR A 225 -26.66 4.93 -17.87
CA THR A 225 -25.74 3.83 -18.17
C THR A 225 -24.32 4.33 -18.46
N HIS A 226 -23.37 3.41 -18.58
CA HIS A 226 -21.98 3.70 -18.94
C HIS A 226 -21.71 3.44 -20.44
N ILE A 227 -20.65 4.05 -20.97
CA ILE A 227 -20.36 4.06 -22.42
C ILE A 227 -20.20 2.68 -23.03
N LEU A 228 -19.66 1.71 -22.28
CA LEU A 228 -19.49 0.35 -22.79
C LEU A 228 -20.81 -0.38 -22.99
N ASN A 229 -21.83 -0.07 -22.19
CA ASN A 229 -23.17 -0.65 -22.35
C ASN A 229 -23.97 0.11 -23.42
N TYR A 230 -23.81 1.44 -23.47
CA TYR A 230 -24.45 2.29 -24.48
C TYR A 230 -23.92 2.04 -25.91
N ASP A 231 -22.61 2.17 -26.11
CA ASP A 231 -21.93 1.90 -27.39
C ASP A 231 -20.45 1.57 -27.18
N LYS A 232 -20.15 0.27 -27.04
CA LYS A 232 -18.79 -0.27 -26.92
C LYS A 232 -17.86 0.02 -28.10
N TYR A 233 -18.39 0.37 -29.27
CA TYR A 233 -17.58 0.67 -30.47
C TYR A 233 -17.29 2.16 -30.63
N SER A 234 -17.93 3.01 -29.83
CA SER A 234 -17.69 4.46 -29.80
C SER A 234 -16.23 4.81 -29.49
N ARG A 235 -15.80 6.00 -29.93
CA ARG A 235 -14.48 6.51 -29.59
C ARG A 235 -14.31 6.68 -28.08
N GLY A 236 -15.34 7.16 -27.38
CA GLY A 236 -15.31 7.30 -25.92
C GLY A 236 -15.08 5.97 -25.19
N ALA A 237 -15.74 4.89 -25.64
CA ALA A 237 -15.50 3.54 -25.12
C ALA A 237 -14.03 3.11 -25.32
N LYS A 238 -13.49 3.31 -26.53
CA LYS A 238 -12.09 2.95 -26.84
C LYS A 238 -11.08 3.75 -26.01
N ASP A 239 -11.34 5.03 -25.80
CA ASP A 239 -10.48 5.92 -25.03
C ASP A 239 -10.44 5.48 -23.55
N TYR A 240 -11.59 5.27 -22.91
CA TYR A 240 -11.63 4.81 -21.52
C TYR A 240 -11.12 3.37 -21.33
N PHE A 241 -11.37 2.49 -22.30
CA PHE A 241 -10.78 1.15 -22.30
C PHE A 241 -9.24 1.23 -22.38
N SER A 242 -8.71 2.10 -23.22
CA SER A 242 -7.25 2.33 -23.29
C SER A 242 -6.69 2.90 -21.99
N LEU A 243 -7.39 3.85 -21.37
CA LEU A 243 -7.00 4.42 -20.07
C LEU A 243 -6.97 3.35 -18.98
N SER A 244 -7.96 2.46 -18.94
CA SER A 244 -8.01 1.38 -17.96
C SER A 244 -6.82 0.41 -18.12
N ARG A 245 -6.44 0.06 -19.36
CA ARG A 245 -5.24 -0.76 -19.62
C ARG A 245 -3.95 -0.05 -19.21
N GLU A 246 -3.86 1.24 -19.46
CA GLU A 246 -2.72 2.05 -19.02
C GLU A 246 -2.60 2.04 -17.49
N ILE A 247 -3.71 2.26 -16.76
CA ILE A 247 -3.73 2.22 -15.29
C ILE A 247 -3.33 0.83 -14.77
N ILE A 248 -3.83 -0.24 -15.38
CA ILE A 248 -3.47 -1.62 -15.04
C ILE A 248 -1.98 -1.88 -15.30
N THR A 249 -1.43 -1.40 -16.41
CA THR A 249 0.00 -1.56 -16.74
C THR A 249 0.89 -0.79 -15.77
N LEU A 250 0.41 0.37 -15.30
CA LEU A 250 1.07 1.19 -14.29
C LEU A 250 0.94 0.63 -12.87
N GLU A 251 0.21 -0.48 -12.67
CA GLU A 251 0.27 -1.22 -11.41
C GLU A 251 1.73 -1.62 -11.16
N LYS A 252 2.44 -0.86 -10.33
CA LYS A 252 3.68 -1.33 -9.70
C LYS A 252 3.26 -2.49 -8.83
N THR A 253 3.32 -3.71 -9.36
CA THR A 253 2.92 -4.94 -8.68
C THR A 253 3.30 -4.88 -7.19
N PRO A 254 2.38 -4.65 -6.23
CA PRO A 254 2.53 -5.35 -4.98
C PRO A 254 2.27 -6.79 -5.40
N GLN A 255 3.31 -7.62 -5.48
CA GLN A 255 3.08 -9.05 -5.65
C GLN A 255 2.05 -9.44 -4.60
N ARG A 256 0.81 -9.74 -5.01
CA ARG A 256 -0.03 -10.61 -4.20
C ARG A 256 0.85 -11.84 -4.06
N PRO A 257 1.33 -12.17 -2.84
CA PRO A 257 2.18 -13.32 -2.70
C PRO A 257 1.38 -14.48 -3.29
N THR A 258 1.93 -15.12 -4.32
CA THR A 258 1.38 -16.38 -4.82
C THR A 258 1.15 -17.28 -3.62
N VAL A 259 0.15 -18.18 -3.68
CA VAL A 259 -0.17 -19.09 -2.55
C VAL A 259 1.11 -19.73 -1.98
N GLU A 260 2.08 -20.04 -2.85
CA GLU A 260 3.40 -20.53 -2.49
C GLU A 260 4.28 -19.55 -1.68
N VAL A 261 4.28 -18.26 -2.03
CA VAL A 261 5.01 -17.20 -1.31
C VAL A 261 4.33 -16.87 0.01
N ALA A 262 2.99 -16.88 0.07
CA ALA A 262 2.24 -16.70 1.30
C ALA A 262 2.47 -17.88 2.26
N LEU A 263 2.50 -19.11 1.74
CA LEU A 263 2.84 -20.30 2.52
C LEU A 263 4.28 -20.22 3.04
N LYS A 264 5.24 -19.82 2.18
CA LYS A 264 6.65 -19.63 2.57
C LYS A 264 6.81 -18.53 3.61
N ALA A 265 6.08 -17.42 3.50
CA ALA A 265 6.11 -16.33 4.47
C ALA A 265 5.53 -16.77 5.82
N LYS A 266 4.38 -17.46 5.81
CA LYS A 266 3.72 -18.00 7.02
C LYS A 266 4.56 -19.09 7.68
N MET A 267 5.19 -19.98 6.89
CA MET A 267 6.19 -20.93 7.39
C MET A 267 7.42 -20.24 7.97
N LYS A 268 7.89 -19.15 7.35
CA LYS A 268 9.06 -18.38 7.84
C LYS A 268 8.74 -17.63 9.13
N GLU A 269 7.50 -17.21 9.33
CA GLU A 269 7.00 -16.63 10.58
C GLU A 269 6.92 -17.66 11.71
N ILE A 270 6.32 -18.83 11.43
CA ILE A 270 6.26 -19.97 12.37
C ILE A 270 7.67 -20.47 12.72
N LEU A 271 8.58 -20.49 11.75
CA LEU A 271 10.00 -20.83 11.99
C LEU A 271 10.69 -19.76 12.83
N LYS A 272 10.42 -18.46 12.62
CA LYS A 272 10.98 -17.36 13.44
C LYS A 272 10.58 -17.45 14.91
N GLU A 273 9.35 -17.84 15.20
CA GLU A 273 8.86 -18.00 16.59
C GLU A 273 9.44 -19.24 17.29
N LYS A 274 9.93 -20.24 16.54
CA LYS A 274 10.49 -21.50 17.07
C LYS A 274 12.01 -21.62 16.96
N LEU A 275 12.71 -20.60 16.47
CA LEU A 275 14.17 -20.67 16.32
C LEU A 275 14.87 -20.37 17.66
N PRO A 276 15.73 -21.28 18.16
CA PRO A 276 16.48 -21.06 19.39
C PRO A 276 17.34 -19.79 19.28
N LYS A 277 17.29 -18.94 20.31
CA LYS A 277 18.01 -17.67 20.34
C LYS A 277 19.52 -17.95 20.32
N ILE A 278 20.21 -17.36 19.35
CA ILE A 278 21.66 -17.45 19.17
C ILE A 278 22.34 -16.40 20.06
N LYS A 279 23.39 -16.77 20.81
CA LYS A 279 24.25 -15.87 21.59
C LYS A 279 25.72 -16.07 21.22
N GLU A 280 26.46 -14.97 21.10
CA GLU A 280 27.91 -15.01 20.95
C GLU A 280 28.58 -15.07 22.33
N ILE A 281 29.47 -16.04 22.52
CA ILE A 281 30.20 -16.29 23.76
C ILE A 281 31.69 -16.18 23.49
N VAL A 282 32.39 -15.48 24.37
CA VAL A 282 33.85 -15.36 24.34
C VAL A 282 34.44 -16.31 25.37
N PHE A 283 35.18 -17.31 24.91
CA PHE A 283 36.00 -18.17 25.76
C PHE A 283 37.39 -17.55 25.91
N SER A 284 37.95 -17.62 27.11
CA SER A 284 39.25 -17.05 27.44
C SER A 284 40.05 -18.03 28.31
N PHE A 285 41.35 -18.15 28.03
CA PHE A 285 42.27 -19.00 28.78
C PHE A 285 43.65 -18.35 28.88
N THR A 286 44.21 -18.27 30.08
CA THR A 286 45.53 -17.64 30.30
C THR A 286 46.63 -18.69 30.33
N ALA A 287 47.51 -18.66 29.34
CA ALA A 287 48.70 -19.50 29.26
C ALA A 287 49.81 -18.74 28.49
N PRO A 288 50.63 -17.96 29.22
CA PRO A 288 51.64 -17.08 28.61
C PRO A 288 52.71 -17.81 27.81
N ASP A 289 53.08 -19.01 28.23
CA ASP A 289 54.17 -19.80 27.62
C ASP A 289 53.69 -20.81 26.58
N ALA A 290 52.36 -20.91 26.35
CA ALA A 290 51.80 -21.84 25.38
C ALA A 290 52.11 -21.40 23.94
N LYS A 291 52.37 -22.34 23.04
CA LYS A 291 52.60 -22.05 21.62
C LYS A 291 51.30 -22.07 20.82
N GLU A 292 50.38 -22.95 21.21
CA GLU A 292 49.06 -23.07 20.61
C GLU A 292 48.02 -23.52 21.63
N VAL A 293 46.85 -22.89 21.56
CA VAL A 293 45.67 -23.27 22.35
C VAL A 293 44.49 -23.44 21.40
N TYR A 294 43.76 -24.52 21.58
CA TYR A 294 42.52 -24.82 20.86
C TYR A 294 41.36 -24.91 21.83
N LEU A 295 40.19 -24.41 21.43
CA LEU A 295 38.94 -24.56 22.16
C LEU A 295 38.10 -25.64 21.49
N THR A 296 37.74 -26.67 22.25
CA THR A 296 36.99 -27.83 21.76
C THR A 296 35.81 -28.13 22.68
N GLY A 297 34.72 -28.63 22.13
CA GLY A 297 33.54 -28.98 22.91
C GLY A 297 32.42 -29.51 22.04
N ASP A 298 31.22 -29.61 22.61
CA ASP A 298 30.04 -30.15 21.93
C ASP A 298 29.70 -29.38 20.64
N PHE A 299 30.01 -28.08 20.59
CA PHE A 299 29.73 -27.21 19.45
C PHE A 299 30.65 -27.41 18.23
N ASN A 300 31.74 -28.18 18.37
CA ASN A 300 32.62 -28.51 17.25
C ASN A 300 32.95 -30.01 17.18
N ASP A 301 32.10 -30.85 17.77
CA ASP A 301 32.30 -32.30 17.89
C ASP A 301 33.67 -32.68 18.48
N TRP A 302 34.19 -31.88 19.41
CA TRP A 302 35.49 -32.11 20.06
C TRP A 302 36.70 -32.17 19.10
N LYS A 303 36.59 -31.58 17.90
CA LYS A 303 37.67 -31.59 16.88
C LYS A 303 38.73 -30.54 17.19
N VAL A 304 40.00 -30.95 17.13
CA VAL A 304 41.18 -30.06 17.19
C VAL A 304 41.65 -29.77 15.77
N ASP A 305 41.17 -28.66 15.21
CA ASP A 305 41.53 -28.20 13.87
C ASP A 305 41.84 -26.69 13.85
N THR A 306 42.21 -26.18 12.67
CA THR A 306 42.50 -24.75 12.48
C THR A 306 41.33 -23.83 12.87
N LYS A 307 40.08 -24.31 12.80
CA LYS A 307 38.90 -23.54 13.21
C LYS A 307 38.70 -23.54 14.71
N SER A 308 39.25 -24.49 15.45
CA SER A 308 39.22 -24.52 16.93
C SER A 308 40.35 -23.71 17.59
N ARG A 309 41.38 -23.31 16.83
CA ARG A 309 42.54 -22.54 17.36
C ARG A 309 42.11 -21.19 17.93
N MET A 310 42.63 -20.83 19.09
CA MET A 310 42.34 -19.57 19.77
C MET A 310 43.35 -18.49 19.35
N ASP A 311 42.94 -17.23 19.42
CA ASP A 311 43.77 -16.07 19.15
C ASP A 311 44.45 -15.60 20.44
N THR A 312 45.74 -15.26 20.41
CA THR A 312 46.50 -14.86 21.62
C THR A 312 46.87 -13.39 21.62
N HIS A 313 46.78 -12.77 22.79
CA HIS A 313 47.31 -11.44 23.06
C HIS A 313 47.83 -11.37 24.50
N ASN A 314 49.11 -11.03 24.68
CA ASN A 314 49.79 -10.94 25.98
C ASN A 314 49.59 -12.19 26.88
N GLY A 315 49.68 -13.39 26.29
CA GLY A 315 49.56 -14.65 27.03
C GLY A 315 48.14 -15.07 27.41
N THR A 316 47.13 -14.33 26.95
CA THR A 316 45.72 -14.70 27.08
C THR A 316 45.16 -15.10 25.72
N TRP A 317 44.57 -16.28 25.66
CA TRP A 317 44.01 -16.90 24.48
C TRP A 317 42.50 -16.72 24.48
N THR A 318 41.92 -16.21 23.39
CA THR A 318 40.47 -15.97 23.30
C THR A 318 39.88 -16.54 22.02
N LYS A 319 38.61 -16.92 22.10
CA LYS A 319 37.84 -17.34 20.92
C LYS A 319 36.37 -17.02 21.08
N ARG A 320 35.78 -16.44 20.03
CA ARG A 320 34.35 -16.18 19.96
C ARG A 320 33.64 -17.33 19.27
N ILE A 321 32.65 -17.91 19.94
CA ILE A 321 31.79 -18.96 19.41
C ILE A 321 30.34 -18.52 19.55
N VAL A 322 29.59 -18.72 18.50
CA VAL A 322 28.16 -18.43 18.45
C VAL A 322 27.41 -19.71 18.81
N LEU A 323 26.74 -19.73 19.96
CA LEU A 323 26.02 -20.88 20.51
C LEU A 323 24.51 -20.62 20.57
N LEU A 324 23.73 -21.68 20.47
CA LEU A 324 22.28 -21.64 20.74
C LEU A 324 22.04 -21.68 22.25
N SER A 325 20.81 -21.40 22.69
CA SER A 325 20.40 -21.72 24.05
C SER A 325 20.57 -23.22 24.30
N GLY A 326 21.17 -23.58 25.43
CA GLY A 326 21.53 -24.97 25.73
C GLY A 326 22.70 -25.09 26.69
N ARG A 327 22.94 -26.31 27.15
CA ARG A 327 24.11 -26.70 27.95
C ARG A 327 25.17 -27.30 27.05
N TYR A 328 26.40 -26.82 27.17
CA TYR A 328 27.54 -27.31 26.38
C TYR A 328 28.71 -27.67 27.28
N HIS A 329 29.42 -28.71 26.90
CA HIS A 329 30.70 -29.12 27.48
C HIS A 329 31.84 -28.63 26.58
N TYR A 330 32.94 -28.22 27.21
CA TYR A 330 34.15 -27.82 26.49
C TYR A 330 35.41 -28.06 27.32
N ARG A 331 36.55 -28.08 26.62
CA ARG A 331 37.91 -28.10 27.14
C ARG A 331 38.85 -27.32 26.23
N PHE A 332 40.00 -26.96 26.77
CA PHE A 332 41.12 -26.43 26.02
C PHE A 332 42.11 -27.54 25.66
N VAL A 333 42.79 -27.40 24.53
CA VAL A 333 43.96 -28.20 24.18
C VAL A 333 45.15 -27.26 24.09
N VAL A 334 46.06 -27.36 25.06
CA VAL A 334 47.23 -26.50 25.20
C VAL A 334 48.46 -27.31 24.82
N ASP A 335 49.12 -26.94 23.72
CA ASP A 335 50.29 -27.66 23.18
C ASP A 335 50.08 -29.18 23.12
N GLY A 336 48.90 -29.60 22.65
CA GLY A 336 48.51 -31.01 22.49
C GLY A 336 47.97 -31.71 23.75
N LYS A 337 47.90 -31.02 24.89
CA LYS A 337 47.36 -31.57 26.15
C LYS A 337 45.97 -31.04 26.45
N TRP A 338 45.06 -31.92 26.81
CA TRP A 338 43.69 -31.58 27.18
C TRP A 338 43.63 -31.02 28.60
N VAL A 339 43.12 -29.80 28.73
CA VAL A 339 43.01 -29.06 30.00
C VAL A 339 41.57 -28.57 30.14
N ASP A 340 40.99 -28.76 31.32
CA ASP A 340 39.71 -28.13 31.67
C ASP A 340 39.90 -26.63 31.90
N ASP A 341 38.81 -25.86 31.91
CA ASP A 341 38.86 -24.44 32.23
C ASP A 341 39.05 -24.27 33.76
N PRO A 342 40.21 -23.78 34.23
CA PRO A 342 40.46 -23.59 35.66
C PRO A 342 39.59 -22.48 36.26
N ASN A 343 39.14 -21.53 35.45
CA ASN A 343 38.34 -20.38 35.89
C ASN A 343 36.85 -20.68 35.88
N ASN A 344 36.42 -21.81 35.31
CA ASN A 344 35.04 -22.21 35.29
C ASN A 344 34.73 -23.19 36.45
N PRO A 345 33.95 -22.79 37.46
CA PRO A 345 33.60 -23.67 38.59
C PRO A 345 32.62 -24.79 38.20
N ALA A 346 31.88 -24.65 37.09
CA ALA A 346 30.94 -25.67 36.63
C ALA A 346 31.67 -26.71 35.78
N LYS A 347 31.75 -27.95 36.28
CA LYS A 347 32.43 -29.06 35.63
C LYS A 347 31.67 -30.36 35.80
N GLU A 348 31.79 -31.27 34.84
CA GLU A 348 31.15 -32.58 34.85
C GLU A 348 32.13 -33.66 34.40
N VAL A 349 32.07 -34.84 35.02
CA VAL A 349 32.94 -35.97 34.71
C VAL A 349 32.53 -36.55 33.36
N ASN A 350 33.47 -36.64 32.44
CA ASN A 350 33.26 -37.22 31.13
C ASN A 350 33.36 -38.77 31.17
N PRO A 351 32.94 -39.48 30.10
CA PRO A 351 32.96 -40.95 30.07
C PRO A 351 34.35 -41.59 30.26
N TYR A 352 35.42 -40.82 30.17
CA TYR A 352 36.80 -41.27 30.35
C TYR A 352 37.36 -40.97 31.76
N GLY A 353 36.53 -40.42 32.67
CA GLY A 353 36.91 -40.12 34.05
C GLY A 353 37.62 -38.78 34.25
N GLU A 354 37.71 -37.95 33.21
CA GLU A 354 38.29 -36.60 33.29
C GLU A 354 37.20 -35.51 33.38
N MET A 355 37.56 -34.28 33.74
CA MET A 355 36.59 -33.19 33.90
C MET A 355 36.43 -32.38 32.60
N ASN A 356 35.18 -32.19 32.18
CA ASN A 356 34.80 -31.21 31.16
C ASN A 356 34.25 -29.96 31.84
N SER A 357 34.53 -28.78 31.28
CA SER A 357 33.93 -27.52 31.73
C SER A 357 32.55 -27.32 31.12
N LEU A 358 31.63 -26.76 31.88
CA LEU A 358 30.22 -26.60 31.49
C LEU A 358 29.86 -25.13 31.26
N ILE A 359 29.07 -24.87 30.23
CA ILE A 359 28.46 -23.57 30.02
C ILE A 359 26.97 -23.70 29.70
N ASP A 360 26.14 -22.97 30.46
CA ASP A 360 24.69 -22.93 30.31
C ASP A 360 24.24 -21.61 29.68
N ILE A 361 23.78 -21.67 28.43
CA ILE A 361 23.26 -20.53 27.69
C ILE A 361 21.76 -20.42 27.92
N LYS A 362 21.36 -19.58 28.88
CA LYS A 362 19.94 -19.36 29.23
C LYS A 362 19.16 -18.69 28.10
N GLU A 363 17.91 -19.11 27.93
CA GLU A 363 16.88 -18.37 27.20
C GLU A 363 16.58 -17.08 27.96
N GLY A 364 16.92 -15.94 27.36
CA GLY A 364 16.63 -14.61 27.93
C GLY A 364 15.28 -14.09 27.49
#